data_AF-A0A9X9QDV1-F1
#
_entry.id   AF-A0A9X9QDV1-F1
#
_cell.length_a   1.000
_cell.length_b   1.000
_cell.length_c   1.000
_cell.angle_alpha   90.00
_cell.angle_beta   90.00
_cell.angle_gamma   90.00
#
_symmetry.space_group_name_H-M   'P 1'
#
loop_
_entity.id
_entity.type
_entity.pdbx_description
1 polymer ?
#
loop_
_entity_poly.entity_id
_entity_poly.type
_entity_poly.pdbx_seq_one_letter_code
_entity_poly.pdbx_strand_id
1 'polypeptide(L)' 'MEQPKDIKEKLPQIDKFKGDRAMWDEWHLGAQHKLLRDGEALGSSFDQFMYIYSLIDCDAIKMVSIVICLLDLEV' A
#
# COMPACT_ATOMS: atom_id res chain seq x y z
N MET A 1 12.15 -33.38 17.80
CA MET A 1 11.70 -32.02 18.14
C MET A 1 11.60 -31.27 16.81
N GLU A 2 10.45 -31.32 16.15
CA GLU A 2 10.23 -30.57 14.91
C GLU A 2 9.95 -29.11 15.28
N GLN A 3 10.81 -28.21 14.80
CA GLN A 3 10.59 -26.78 14.89
C GLN A 3 9.32 -26.43 14.09
N PRO A 4 8.41 -25.61 14.62
CA PRO A 4 7.26 -25.16 13.85
C PRO A 4 7.78 -24.35 12.66
N LYS A 5 7.52 -24.85 11.45
CA LYS A 5 7.78 -24.12 10.22
C LYS A 5 6.98 -22.82 10.32
N ASP A 6 7.70 -21.71 10.32
CA ASP A 6 7.19 -20.37 10.12
C ASP A 6 6.32 -20.38 8.86
N ILE A 7 5.03 -20.66 9.03
CA ILE A 7 4.03 -20.32 8.02
C ILE A 7 4.01 -18.81 8.11
N LYS A 8 4.90 -18.16 7.35
CA LYS A 8 4.69 -16.78 6.93
C LYS A 8 3.31 -16.80 6.29
N GLU A 9 2.28 -16.50 7.08
CA GLU A 9 0.94 -16.24 6.58
C GLU A 9 1.18 -15.31 5.39
N LYS A 10 1.02 -15.84 4.18
CA LYS A 10 1.09 -15.00 3.00
C LYS A 10 -0.15 -14.14 3.12
N LEU A 11 0.07 -12.97 3.70
CA LEU A 11 -0.97 -12.02 4.06
C LEU A 11 -1.77 -11.68 2.80
N PRO A 12 -3.09 -11.41 2.92
CA PRO A 12 -3.92 -11.04 1.78
C PRO A 12 -3.26 -9.88 1.03
N GLN A 13 -2.94 -10.12 -0.24
CA GLN A 13 -2.38 -9.10 -1.12
C GLN A 13 -3.51 -8.12 -1.44
N ILE A 14 -3.25 -6.83 -1.25
CA ILE A 14 -4.11 -5.81 -1.84
C ILE A 14 -3.87 -5.88 -3.35
N ASP A 15 -4.96 -5.85 -4.11
CA ASP A 15 -4.86 -5.76 -5.57
C ASP A 15 -4.16 -4.46 -5.99
N LYS A 16 -3.55 -4.47 -7.17
CA LYS A 16 -2.93 -3.27 -7.70
C LYS A 16 -3.98 -2.20 -7.99
N PHE A 17 -3.69 -0.95 -7.61
CA PHE A 17 -4.49 0.19 -7.99
C PHE A 17 -4.32 0.49 -9.48
N LYS A 18 -5.41 0.36 -10.23
CA LYS A 18 -5.44 0.56 -11.69
C LYS A 18 -5.63 2.01 -12.12
N GLY A 19 -5.73 2.96 -11.18
CA GLY A 19 -5.94 4.38 -11.52
C GLY A 19 -7.39 4.80 -11.63
N ASP A 20 -8.35 3.97 -11.22
CA ASP A 20 -9.75 4.36 -11.16
C ASP A 20 -9.99 5.25 -9.92
N ARG A 21 -10.27 6.54 -10.16
CA ARG A 21 -10.51 7.51 -9.09
C ARG A 21 -11.70 7.14 -8.21
N ALA A 22 -12.72 6.47 -8.74
CA ALA A 22 -13.88 6.05 -7.93
C ALA A 22 -13.53 4.95 -6.92
N MET A 23 -12.47 4.17 -7.22
CA MET A 23 -11.97 3.10 -6.36
C MET A 23 -10.81 3.56 -5.46
N TRP A 24 -10.38 4.82 -5.57
CA TRP A 24 -9.25 5.33 -4.80
C TRP A 24 -9.51 5.28 -3.30
N ASP A 25 -10.68 5.71 -2.85
CA ASP A 25 -10.98 5.79 -1.41
C ASP A 25 -11.01 4.41 -0.77
N GLU A 26 -11.66 3.43 -1.42
CA GLU A 26 -11.69 2.05 -0.95
C GLU A 26 -10.30 1.41 -0.95
N TRP A 27 -9.54 1.62 -2.03
CA TRP A 27 -8.19 1.08 -2.15
C TRP A 27 -7.22 1.72 -1.14
N HIS A 28 -7.29 3.03 -0.97
CA HIS A 28 -6.47 3.79 -0.02
C HIS A 28 -6.75 3.37 1.42
N LEU A 29 -8.03 3.18 1.77
CA LEU A 29 -8.43 2.64 3.07
C LEU A 29 -7.85 1.23 3.27
N GLY A 30 -7.96 0.35 2.27
CA GLY A 30 -7.35 -0.98 2.31
C GLY A 30 -5.83 -0.94 2.51
N ALA A 31 -5.14 -0.05 1.78
CA ALA A 31 -3.70 0.21 1.92
C ALA A 31 -3.31 0.71 3.31
N GLN A 32 -4.06 1.64 3.88
CA GLN A 32 -3.83 2.14 5.25
C GLN A 32 -3.99 1.03 6.30
N HIS A 33 -5.09 0.27 6.22
CA HIS A 33 -5.31 -0.85 7.15
C HIS A 33 -4.21 -1.91 7.05
N LYS A 34 -3.69 -2.15 5.84
CA LYS A 34 -2.57 -3.05 5.61
C LYS A 34 -1.28 -2.52 6.22
N LEU A 35 -0.96 -1.25 6.04
CA LEU A 35 0.20 -0.63 6.68
C LEU A 35 0.08 -0.63 8.20
N LEU A 36 -1.12 -0.42 8.75
CA LEU A 36 -1.35 -0.42 10.18
C LEU A 36 -1.18 -1.81 10.81
N ARG A 37 -1.63 -2.86 10.11
CA ARG A 37 -1.52 -4.25 10.57
C ARG A 37 -0.14 -4.85 10.33
N ASP A 38 0.45 -4.57 9.16
CA ASP A 38 1.62 -5.28 8.65
C ASP A 38 2.87 -4.38 8.59
N GLY A 39 2.77 -3.12 9.02
CA GLY A 39 3.85 -2.13 8.95
C GLY A 39 5.13 -2.58 9.65
N GLU A 40 4.99 -3.20 10.83
CA GLU A 40 6.13 -3.74 11.59
C GLU A 40 6.84 -4.87 10.84
N ALA A 41 6.10 -5.69 10.08
CA ALA A 41 6.64 -6.78 9.27
C ALA A 41 7.19 -6.31 7.91
N LEU A 42 6.65 -5.22 7.37
CA LEU A 42 7.13 -4.58 6.14
C LEU A 42 8.48 -3.87 6.34
N GLY A 43 8.79 -3.48 7.58
CA GLY A 43 10.06 -2.84 7.93
C GLY A 43 9.92 -1.34 8.13
N SER A 44 10.89 -0.58 7.63
CA SER A 44 10.92 0.87 7.83
C SER A 44 9.78 1.59 7.10
N SER A 45 9.54 2.85 7.44
CA SER A 45 8.59 3.69 6.71
C SER A 45 8.92 3.79 5.21
N PHE A 46 10.19 3.67 4.83
CA PHE A 46 10.60 3.62 3.43
C PHE A 46 10.19 2.31 2.75
N ASP A 47 10.35 1.17 3.43
CA ASP A 47 9.95 -0.14 2.91
C ASP A 47 8.43 -0.23 2.74
N GLN A 48 7.69 0.32 3.71
CA GLN A 48 6.24 0.48 3.66
C GLN A 48 5.80 1.36 2.48
N PHE A 49 6.48 2.48 2.24
CA PHE A 49 6.24 3.33 1.09
C PHE A 49 6.50 2.59 -0.23
N MET A 50 7.65 1.92 -0.36
CA MET A 50 8.00 1.16 -1.56
C MET A 50 7.02 0.02 -1.82
N TYR A 51 6.51 -0.63 -0.77
CA TYR A 51 5.47 -1.64 -0.87
C TYR A 51 4.18 -1.06 -1.47
N ILE A 52 3.63 0.02 -0.91
CA ILE A 52 2.43 0.67 -1.45
C ILE A 52 2.66 1.20 -2.86
N TYR A 53 3.82 1.82 -3.11
CA TYR A 53 4.19 2.32 -4.42
C TYR A 53 4.22 1.20 -5.48
N SER A 54 4.70 0.00 -5.13
CA SER A 54 4.71 -1.16 -6.03
C SER A 54 3.32 -1.69 -6.40
N LEU A 55 2.30 -1.33 -5.62
CA LEU A 55 0.91 -1.70 -5.85
C LEU A 55 0.17 -0.66 -6.69
N ILE A 56 0.77 0.47 -7.04
CA ILE A 56 0.18 1.47 -7.92
C ILE A 56 0.67 1.20 -9.35
N ASP A 57 -0.26 1.04 -10.29
CA ASP A 57 0.11 0.82 -11.70
C ASP A 57 0.78 2.08 -12.30
N CYS A 58 1.72 1.91 -13.23
CA CYS A 58 2.54 3.01 -13.76
C CYS A 58 1.71 4.17 -14.35
N ASP A 59 0.55 3.86 -14.94
CA ASP A 59 -0.37 4.88 -15.46
C ASP A 59 -1.22 5.52 -14.35
N ALA A 60 -1.47 4.81 -13.26
CA ALA A 60 -2.14 5.33 -12.06
C ALA A 60 -1.24 6.25 -11.24
N ILE A 61 0.09 6.04 -11.26
CA ILE A 61 1.08 6.89 -10.57
C ILE A 61 0.92 8.36 -10.98
N LYS A 62 0.60 8.62 -12.25
CA LYS A 62 0.36 9.99 -12.75
C LYS A 62 -0.82 10.68 -12.06
N MET A 63 -1.86 9.93 -11.71
CA MET A 63 -3.00 10.46 -10.95
C MET A 63 -2.67 10.65 -9.48
N VAL A 64 -1.96 9.69 -8.88
CA VAL A 64 -1.55 9.76 -7.46
C VAL A 64 -0.59 10.93 -7.23
N SER A 65 0.33 11.19 -8.17
CA SER A 65 1.25 12.33 -8.09
C SER A 65 0.52 13.68 -8.12
N ILE A 66 -0.63 13.78 -8.80
CA ILE A 66 -1.47 14.99 -8.79
C ILE A 66 -2.21 15.11 -7.45
N VAL A 67 -2.73 14.01 -6.90
CA VAL A 67 -3.48 14.02 -5.64
C VAL A 67 -2.58 14.30 -4.43
N ILE A 68 -1.37 13.72 -4.37
CA ILE A 68 -0.39 14.02 -3.31
C ILE A 68 0.02 15.49 -3.36
N CYS A 69 0.33 16.03 -4.55
CA CYS A 69 0.67 17.45 -4.69
C CYS A 69 -0.51 18.39 -4.39
N LEU A 70 -1.77 17.96 -4.55
CA LEU A 70 -2.94 18.74 -4.18
C LEU A 70 -3.23 18.71 -2.67
N LEU A 71 -2.96 17.59 -2.00
CA LEU A 71 -3.10 17.47 -0.54
C LEU A 71 -1.98 18.16 0.22
N ASP A 72 -0.77 18.25 -0.35
CA ASP A 72 0.34 19.04 0.22
C ASP A 72 0.20 20.56 0.03
N LEU A 73 -0.78 21.03 -0.76
CA LEU A 73 -1.04 22.46 -0.99
C LEU A 73 -2.04 23.08 0.01
N GLU A 74 -2.60 22.28 0.92
CA GLU A 74 -3.58 22.69 1.95
C GLU A 74 -3.00 22.78 3.38
N VAL A 75 -1.69 23.04 3.51
CA VAL A 75 -1.03 23.37 4.81
C VAL A 75 -0.51 24.80 4.83
#